data_AF-A0A2V9ZTS5-F1
#
_entry.id   AF-A0A2V9ZTS5-F1
#
_cell.length_a   1.000
_cell.length_b   1.000
_cell.length_c   1.000
_cell.angle_alpha   90.00
_cell.angle_beta   90.00
_cell.angle_gamma   90.00
#
_symmetry.space_group_name_H-M   'P 1'
#
loop_
_entity.id
_entity.type
_entity.pdbx_description
1 polymer ?
#
loop_
_entity_poly.entity_id
_entity_poly.type
_entity_poly.pdbx_seq_one_letter_code
_entity_poly.pdbx_strand_id
1 'polypeptide(L)'
;MRHSDALFSGQITFDGRSFQGTPLGFGLQGHNCGYRHRNFWRWAHAYFPRSDGPPSTLEALVYDMPLGMVFRKAVLWHEGKQHVFRKLQEIRSDHKNLQWDFRAFTRTGFELDAAFDGRGPSMHRLSYVKTDCSGSFEVVNNSLASAALRIKQPDGRITELETITGGVVEMAGHKLHSEA
;
A
#
# COMPACT_ATOMS: atom_id res chain seq x y z
N MET A 1 8.09 -0.56 -10.68
CA MET A 1 7.28 0.62 -10.34
C MET A 1 7.82 1.80 -11.11
N ARG A 2 7.25 2.03 -12.30
CA ARG A 2 7.20 3.35 -12.96
C ARG A 2 5.89 3.98 -12.47
N HIS A 3 5.89 5.28 -12.18
CA HIS A 3 4.75 6.15 -11.82
C HIS A 3 3.48 5.46 -11.28
N SER A 4 3.22 5.62 -9.98
CA SER A 4 2.18 4.90 -9.22
C SER A 4 0.75 5.42 -9.35
N ASP A 5 0.50 6.47 -10.16
CA ASP A 5 -0.82 7.12 -10.22
C ASP A 5 -1.26 7.31 -11.66
N ALA A 6 -2.37 6.66 -12.01
CA ALA A 6 -3.11 6.86 -13.23
C ALA A 6 -4.26 7.85 -12.98
N LEU A 7 -4.31 8.87 -13.83
CA LEU A 7 -5.47 9.75 -13.97
C LEU A 7 -6.49 9.03 -14.85
N PHE A 8 -7.65 8.69 -14.28
CA PHE A 8 -8.74 8.11 -15.03
C PHE A 8 -9.69 9.22 -15.48
N SER A 9 -10.00 9.25 -16.77
CA SER A 9 -11.01 10.13 -17.35
C SER A 9 -12.00 9.30 -18.16
N GLY A 10 -13.24 9.75 -18.26
CA GLY A 10 -14.28 9.03 -18.99
C GLY A 10 -15.60 9.02 -18.24
N GLN A 11 -16.37 7.93 -18.43
CA GLN A 11 -17.68 7.73 -17.82
C GLN A 11 -17.75 6.35 -17.15
N ILE A 12 -18.28 6.30 -15.93
CA ILE A 12 -18.63 5.07 -15.23
C ILE A 12 -20.16 5.03 -15.09
N THR A 13 -20.78 3.91 -15.44
CA THR A 13 -22.19 3.64 -15.15
C THR A 13 -22.29 2.54 -14.12
N PHE A 14 -22.94 2.82 -12.99
CA PHE A 14 -23.11 1.91 -11.87
C PHE A 14 -24.52 2.10 -11.29
N ASP A 15 -25.28 1.00 -11.14
CA ASP A 15 -26.67 1.00 -10.68
C ASP A 15 -27.59 2.01 -11.40
N GLY A 16 -27.46 2.08 -12.73
CA GLY A 16 -28.25 2.99 -13.57
C GLY A 16 -27.88 4.47 -13.42
N ARG A 17 -26.85 4.80 -12.64
CA ARG A 17 -26.30 6.17 -12.49
C ARG A 17 -25.00 6.28 -13.27
N SER A 18 -24.80 7.42 -13.94
CA SER A 18 -23.58 7.69 -14.69
C SER A 18 -22.79 8.84 -14.07
N PHE A 19 -21.48 8.65 -13.96
CA PHE A 19 -20.50 9.60 -13.46
C PHE A 19 -19.51 9.89 -14.58
N GLN A 20 -19.28 11.16 -14.93
CA GLN A 20 -18.36 11.56 -15.99
C GLN A 20 -17.38 12.62 -15.48
N GLY A 21 -16.12 12.54 -15.91
CA GLY A 21 -15.10 13.50 -15.48
C GLY A 21 -13.78 13.42 -16.23
N THR A 22 -13.04 14.53 -16.16
CA THR A 22 -11.67 14.69 -16.68
C THR A 22 -10.87 15.57 -15.69
N PRO A 23 -10.31 15.00 -14.61
CA PRO A 23 -10.31 13.58 -14.26
C PRO A 23 -11.62 13.12 -13.60
N LEU A 24 -11.98 11.86 -13.85
CA LEU A 24 -13.05 11.15 -13.15
C LEU A 24 -12.55 10.59 -11.81
N GLY A 25 -11.27 10.24 -11.71
CA GLY A 25 -10.67 9.75 -10.48
C GLY A 25 -9.17 9.47 -10.63
N PHE A 26 -8.56 9.08 -9.53
CA PHE A 26 -7.17 8.66 -9.45
C PHE A 26 -7.13 7.22 -8.98
N GLY A 27 -6.16 6.46 -9.45
CA GLY A 27 -5.92 5.11 -8.96
C GLY A 27 -4.61 4.58 -9.47
N LEU A 28 -4.31 3.32 -9.22
CA LEU A 28 -3.10 2.68 -9.69
C LEU A 28 -3.41 1.39 -10.45
N GLN A 29 -2.47 0.96 -11.29
CA GLN A 29 -2.43 -0.40 -11.78
C GLN A 29 -1.27 -1.14 -11.10
N GLY A 30 -1.58 -1.88 -10.03
CA GLY A 30 -0.63 -2.77 -9.37
C GLY A 30 -0.64 -4.13 -10.05
N HIS A 31 0.51 -4.60 -10.55
CA HIS A 31 0.64 -5.95 -11.10
C HIS A 31 1.57 -6.79 -10.21
N ASN A 32 0.98 -7.64 -9.38
CA ASN A 32 1.71 -8.65 -8.63
C ASN A 32 1.66 -9.97 -9.41
N CYS A 33 2.73 -10.30 -10.16
CA CYS A 33 2.91 -11.67 -10.66
C CYS A 33 3.92 -12.42 -9.77
N GLY A 34 3.62 -13.68 -9.44
CA GLY A 34 4.57 -14.54 -8.76
C GLY A 34 3.93 -15.64 -7.93
N TYR A 35 3.47 -16.70 -8.58
CA TYR A 35 3.13 -17.95 -7.95
C TYR A 35 4.34 -18.89 -7.96
N ARG A 36 4.83 -19.17 -6.73
CA ARG A 36 5.34 -20.47 -6.27
C ARG A 36 5.69 -20.43 -4.76
N HIS A 37 5.87 -19.22 -4.20
CA HIS A 37 6.43 -19.05 -2.84
C HIS A 37 5.83 -17.90 -2.01
N ARG A 38 4.83 -17.16 -2.52
CA ARG A 38 4.31 -15.96 -1.86
C ARG A 38 2.99 -16.27 -1.14
N ASN A 39 3.08 -16.97 -0.02
CA ASN A 39 1.92 -17.26 0.82
C ASN A 39 1.58 -16.11 1.78
N PHE A 40 2.53 -15.19 1.97
CA PHE A 40 2.43 -14.08 2.91
C PHE A 40 2.86 -12.79 2.23
N TRP A 41 1.96 -11.82 2.15
CA TRP A 41 2.31 -10.47 1.75
C TRP A 41 1.49 -9.42 2.47
N ARG A 42 2.06 -8.22 2.48
CA ARG A 42 1.39 -6.97 2.82
C ARG A 42 1.67 -6.00 1.71
N TRP A 43 0.62 -5.39 1.21
CA TRP A 43 0.71 -4.35 0.21
C TRP A 43 -0.14 -3.18 0.67
N ALA A 44 0.35 -1.97 0.43
CA ALA A 44 -0.44 -0.78 0.67
C ALA A 44 -0.11 0.30 -0.35
N HIS A 45 -1.11 1.12 -0.63
CA HIS A 45 -0.97 2.34 -1.40
C HIS A 45 -1.68 3.47 -0.66
N ALA A 46 -1.17 4.69 -0.69
CA ALA A 46 -1.91 5.85 -0.22
C ALA A 46 -1.70 7.07 -1.10
N TYR A 47 -2.79 7.80 -1.31
CA TYR A 47 -2.85 9.08 -2.01
C TYR A 47 -3.14 10.22 -1.02
N PHE A 48 -2.27 11.23 -1.04
CA PHE A 48 -2.33 12.41 -0.19
C PHE A 48 -2.51 13.66 -1.05
N PRO A 49 -3.74 14.21 -1.15
CA PRO A 49 -3.94 15.48 -1.84
C PRO A 49 -3.19 16.59 -1.11
N ARG A 50 -2.66 17.54 -1.88
CA ARG A 50 -1.90 18.68 -1.35
C ARG A 50 -2.41 19.97 -1.96
N SER A 51 -2.56 21.00 -1.13
CA SER A 51 -2.97 22.34 -1.58
C SER A 51 -1.81 23.16 -2.12
N ASP A 52 -0.58 22.81 -1.75
CA ASP A 52 0.65 23.55 -2.01
C ASP A 52 1.52 22.94 -3.13
N GLY A 53 1.02 21.91 -3.82
CA GLY A 53 1.76 21.27 -4.91
C GLY A 53 1.11 19.97 -5.38
N PRO A 54 1.84 19.17 -6.20
CA PRO A 54 1.37 17.87 -6.63
C PRO A 54 1.07 16.95 -5.43
N PRO A 55 0.10 16.03 -5.57
CA PRO A 55 -0.19 15.06 -4.52
C PRO A 55 1.04 14.21 -4.21
N SER A 56 1.10 13.72 -2.98
CA SER A 56 2.11 12.73 -2.60
C SER A 56 1.48 11.36 -2.60
N THR A 57 2.24 10.35 -3.05
CA THR A 57 1.75 8.97 -3.08
C THR A 57 2.79 8.01 -2.56
N LEU A 58 2.32 6.99 -1.84
CA LEU A 58 3.15 5.94 -1.27
C LEU A 58 2.66 4.60 -1.77
N GLU A 59 3.58 3.74 -2.17
CA GLU A 59 3.32 2.32 -2.38
C GLU A 59 4.34 1.50 -1.61
N ALA A 60 3.88 0.50 -0.86
CA ALA A 60 4.73 -0.37 -0.06
C ALA A 60 4.34 -1.84 -0.22
N LEU A 61 5.34 -2.71 -0.27
CA LEU A 61 5.18 -4.15 -0.47
C LEU A 61 6.20 -4.92 0.37
N VAL A 62 5.70 -5.86 1.16
CA VAL A 62 6.48 -6.89 1.84
C VAL A 62 5.92 -8.25 1.46
N TYR A 63 6.79 -9.19 1.08
CA TYR A 63 6.39 -10.59 0.91
C TYR A 63 7.53 -11.54 1.22
N ASP A 64 7.16 -12.74 1.64
CA ASP A 64 8.12 -13.80 1.88
C ASP A 64 8.60 -14.44 0.57
N MET A 65 9.87 -14.81 0.55
CA MET A 65 10.56 -15.50 -0.53
C MET A 65 11.06 -16.86 -0.03
N PRO A 66 11.47 -17.78 -0.93
CA PRO A 66 12.11 -19.04 -0.55
C PRO A 66 13.28 -18.87 0.43
N LEU A 67 13.61 -19.96 1.13
CA LEU A 67 14.80 -20.05 1.97
C LEU A 67 14.84 -19.00 3.10
N GLY A 68 13.68 -18.63 3.64
CA GLY A 68 13.57 -17.65 4.73
C GLY A 68 13.88 -16.21 4.32
N MET A 69 14.03 -15.92 3.02
CA MET A 69 14.26 -14.57 2.52
C MET A 69 12.97 -13.74 2.54
N VAL A 70 13.11 -12.42 2.58
CA VAL A 70 11.98 -11.48 2.55
C VAL A 70 12.26 -10.35 1.57
N PHE A 71 11.32 -10.08 0.68
CA PHE A 71 11.32 -8.87 -0.14
C PHE A 71 10.64 -7.74 0.64
N ARG A 72 11.25 -6.56 0.64
CA ARG A 72 10.68 -5.34 1.23
C ARG A 72 11.00 -4.14 0.37
N LYS A 73 10.00 -3.33 0.05
CA LYS A 73 10.18 -2.08 -0.70
C LYS A 73 9.07 -1.10 -0.41
N ALA A 74 9.41 0.17 -0.28
CA ALA A 74 8.46 1.27 -0.39
C ALA A 74 8.95 2.31 -1.42
N VAL A 75 8.02 2.97 -2.08
CA VAL A 75 8.27 4.07 -3.03
C VAL A 75 7.34 5.21 -2.67
N LEU A 76 7.93 6.35 -2.31
CA LEU A 76 7.22 7.59 -2.05
C LEU A 76 7.47 8.56 -3.21
N TRP A 77 6.41 9.08 -3.81
CA TRP A 77 6.46 10.29 -4.64
C TRP A 77 6.07 11.48 -3.77
N HIS A 78 6.99 12.42 -3.59
CA HIS A 78 6.78 13.60 -2.74
C HIS A 78 7.52 14.80 -3.34
N GLU A 79 6.89 15.97 -3.37
CA GLU A 79 7.46 17.21 -3.95
C GLU A 79 8.01 17.00 -5.38
N GLY A 80 7.30 16.21 -6.20
CA GLY A 80 7.69 15.90 -7.59
C GLY A 80 8.89 14.95 -7.73
N LYS A 81 9.38 14.35 -6.64
CA LYS A 81 10.53 13.43 -6.66
C LYS A 81 10.16 12.04 -6.17
N GLN A 82 10.80 11.03 -6.74
CA GLN A 82 10.67 9.64 -6.32
C GLN A 82 11.74 9.28 -5.28
N HIS A 83 11.30 8.74 -4.15
CA HIS A 83 12.13 8.24 -3.06
C HIS A 83 11.91 6.74 -2.89
N VAL A 84 12.98 5.95 -3.05
CA VAL A 84 12.91 4.48 -2.99
C VAL A 84 13.55 3.98 -1.70
N PHE A 85 12.74 3.30 -0.89
CA PHE A 85 13.16 2.71 0.37
C PHE A 85 13.30 1.19 0.19
N ARG A 86 14.52 0.69 0.42
CA ARG A 86 14.82 -0.76 0.41
C ARG A 86 15.05 -1.33 1.80
N LYS A 87 15.20 -0.46 2.81
CA LYS A 87 15.26 -0.82 4.22
C LYS A 87 13.93 -0.43 4.84
N LEU A 88 13.01 -1.39 4.93
CA LEU A 88 11.71 -1.25 5.59
C LEU A 88 11.68 -2.22 6.77
N GLN A 89 11.32 -1.71 7.94
CA GLN A 89 11.15 -2.44 9.17
C GLN A 89 9.67 -2.36 9.57
N GLU A 90 9.00 -3.51 9.61
CA GLU A 90 7.63 -3.59 10.10
C GLU A 90 7.63 -3.37 11.61
N ILE A 91 6.79 -2.45 12.08
CA ILE A 91 6.58 -2.14 13.50
C ILE A 91 5.34 -2.91 13.99
N ARG A 92 4.28 -2.90 13.18
CA ARG A 92 3.02 -3.61 13.45
C ARG A 92 2.52 -4.27 12.18
N SER A 93 2.05 -5.51 12.30
CA SER A 93 1.19 -6.15 11.29
C SER A 93 0.07 -6.88 12.00
N ASP A 94 -1.10 -6.26 12.03
CA ASP A 94 -2.33 -6.84 12.56
C ASP A 94 -3.24 -7.24 11.39
N HIS A 95 -3.30 -8.55 11.13
CA HIS A 95 -4.16 -9.09 10.09
C HIS A 95 -5.64 -9.03 10.45
N LYS A 96 -5.99 -9.09 11.73
CA LYS A 96 -7.39 -9.12 12.19
C LYS A 96 -8.04 -7.77 11.96
N ASN A 97 -7.33 -6.70 12.29
CA ASN A 97 -7.82 -5.33 12.12
C ASN A 97 -7.31 -4.66 10.85
N LEU A 98 -6.53 -5.38 10.03
CA LEU A 98 -5.91 -4.90 8.80
C LEU A 98 -5.10 -3.60 9.02
N GLN A 99 -4.20 -3.63 10.01
CA GLN A 99 -3.33 -2.51 10.36
C GLN A 99 -1.88 -2.82 10.05
N TRP A 100 -1.20 -1.87 9.40
CA TRP A 100 0.20 -2.03 9.02
C TRP A 100 1.00 -0.77 9.30
N ASP A 101 1.99 -0.91 10.16
CA ASP A 101 2.91 0.18 10.47
C ASP A 101 4.33 -0.24 10.13
N PHE A 102 5.08 0.67 9.53
CA PHE A 102 6.48 0.43 9.25
C PHE A 102 7.29 1.71 9.28
N ARG A 103 8.59 1.53 9.51
CA ARG A 103 9.61 2.56 9.30
C ARG A 103 10.48 2.19 8.12
N ALA A 104 10.84 3.17 7.30
CA ALA A 104 11.70 2.95 6.16
C ALA A 104 12.76 4.04 6.00
N PHE A 105 13.93 3.67 5.48
CA PHE A 105 15.06 4.57 5.31
C PHE A 105 15.67 4.49 3.91
N THR A 106 16.10 5.64 3.38
CA THR A 106 17.00 5.69 2.22
C THR A 106 18.46 5.80 2.66
N ARG A 107 19.39 5.58 1.73
CA ARG A 107 20.82 5.86 1.98
C ARG A 107 21.14 7.35 2.10
N THR A 108 20.27 8.21 1.57
CA THR A 108 20.45 9.66 1.52
C THR A 108 19.94 10.37 2.78
N GLY A 109 19.45 9.64 3.78
CA GLY A 109 18.97 10.20 5.04
C GLY A 109 17.47 10.53 5.08
N PHE A 110 16.68 10.10 4.08
CA PHE A 110 15.22 10.16 4.20
C PHE A 110 14.74 9.05 5.15
N GLU A 111 13.88 9.42 6.08
CA GLU A 111 13.19 8.53 7.00
C GLU A 111 11.68 8.69 6.80
N LEU A 112 10.98 7.56 6.79
CA LEU A 112 9.53 7.46 6.59
C LEU A 112 8.97 6.60 7.71
N ASP A 113 8.09 7.17 8.52
CA ASP A 113 7.13 6.41 9.34
C ASP A 113 5.81 6.37 8.57
N ALA A 114 5.23 5.18 8.39
CA ALA A 114 3.94 5.00 7.75
C ALA A 114 3.04 4.13 8.61
N ALA A 115 1.78 4.53 8.74
CA ALA A 115 0.73 3.77 9.40
C ALA A 115 -0.49 3.68 8.49
N PHE A 116 -1.03 2.47 8.36
CA PHE A 116 -2.25 2.18 7.62
C PHE A 116 -3.27 1.53 8.56
N ASP A 117 -4.52 1.99 8.48
CA ASP A 117 -5.62 1.46 9.29
C ASP A 117 -6.81 1.08 8.41
N GLY A 118 -6.99 -0.23 8.24
CA GLY A 118 -8.05 -0.84 7.44
C GLY A 118 -9.36 -1.09 8.18
N ARG A 119 -9.53 -0.60 9.43
CA ARG A 119 -10.80 -0.71 10.19
C ARG A 119 -11.95 0.13 9.64
N GLY A 120 -11.68 0.98 8.65
CA GLY A 120 -12.67 1.81 7.98
C GLY A 120 -13.74 1.00 7.22
N PRO A 121 -14.71 1.69 6.60
CA PRO A 121 -15.70 1.04 5.74
C PRO A 121 -14.99 0.32 4.58
N SER A 122 -15.62 -0.70 4.00
CA SER A 122 -15.09 -1.44 2.84
C SER A 122 -13.95 -2.44 3.12
N MET A 123 -13.93 -3.08 4.30
CA MET A 123 -13.11 -4.28 4.50
C MET A 123 -13.73 -5.48 3.77
N HIS A 124 -12.95 -6.12 2.90
CA HIS A 124 -13.32 -7.28 2.11
C HIS A 124 -12.41 -8.46 2.42
N ARG A 125 -13.00 -9.65 2.43
CA ARG A 125 -12.28 -10.93 2.51
C ARG A 125 -12.51 -11.66 1.20
N LEU A 126 -11.46 -11.80 0.41
CA LEU A 126 -11.50 -12.34 -0.93
C LEU A 126 -10.78 -13.69 -0.97
N SER A 127 -11.39 -14.67 -1.63
CA SER A 127 -10.79 -15.99 -1.84
C SER A 127 -10.04 -15.99 -3.16
N TYR A 128 -8.71 -15.92 -3.11
CA TYR A 128 -7.87 -15.93 -4.32
C TYR A 128 -7.55 -17.36 -4.68
N VAL A 129 -7.80 -17.73 -5.95
CA VAL A 129 -7.43 -19.04 -6.48
C VAL A 129 -5.91 -19.06 -6.71
N LYS A 130 -5.25 -20.11 -6.22
CA LYS A 130 -3.82 -20.34 -6.48
C LYS A 130 -3.61 -20.55 -7.98
N THR A 131 -2.52 -20.05 -8.55
CA THR A 131 -2.37 -20.11 -10.01
C THR A 131 -2.06 -21.50 -10.56
N ASP A 132 -1.78 -22.49 -9.69
CA ASP A 132 -1.74 -23.92 -10.06
C ASP A 132 -3.11 -24.62 -9.92
N CYS A 133 -4.15 -23.86 -9.56
CA CYS A 133 -5.49 -24.37 -9.28
C CYS A 133 -5.55 -25.40 -8.14
N SER A 134 -4.52 -25.53 -7.28
CA SER A 134 -4.52 -26.51 -6.17
C SER A 134 -5.39 -26.13 -4.98
N GLY A 135 -6.04 -24.96 -5.04
CA GLY A 135 -6.96 -24.47 -4.01
C GLY A 135 -7.02 -22.95 -4.00
N SER A 136 -7.52 -22.39 -2.90
CA SER A 136 -7.58 -20.95 -2.67
C SER A 136 -6.89 -20.55 -1.36
N PHE A 137 -6.73 -19.26 -1.16
CA PHE A 137 -6.30 -18.66 0.10
C PHE A 137 -6.98 -17.30 0.30
N GLU A 138 -7.12 -16.87 1.55
CA GLU A 138 -7.78 -15.61 1.89
C GLU A 138 -6.82 -14.42 1.70
N VAL A 139 -7.37 -13.36 1.11
CA VAL A 139 -6.79 -12.02 1.05
C VAL A 139 -7.77 -11.07 1.73
N VAL A 140 -7.28 -10.29 2.68
CA VAL A 140 -8.04 -9.24 3.34
C VAL A 140 -7.61 -7.90 2.75
N ASN A 141 -8.56 -7.10 2.28
CA ASN A 141 -8.31 -5.81 1.65
C ASN A 141 -9.27 -4.75 2.19
N ASN A 142 -8.79 -3.50 2.28
CA ASN A 142 -9.67 -2.35 2.41
C ASN A 142 -9.19 -1.24 1.46
N SER A 143 -10.04 -0.86 0.51
CA SER A 143 -9.79 0.18 -0.50
C SER A 143 -10.13 1.60 -0.07
N LEU A 144 -10.63 1.79 1.15
CA LEU A 144 -10.92 3.07 1.79
C LEU A 144 -10.24 3.16 3.15
N ALA A 145 -9.05 2.57 3.27
CA ALA A 145 -8.26 2.63 4.48
C ALA A 145 -7.76 4.06 4.72
N SER A 146 -7.54 4.38 6.00
CA SER A 146 -6.82 5.60 6.34
C SER A 146 -5.32 5.35 6.35
N ALA A 147 -4.55 6.41 6.11
CA ALA A 147 -3.09 6.35 6.17
C ALA A 147 -2.52 7.65 6.74
N ALA A 148 -1.44 7.52 7.51
CA ALA A 148 -0.68 8.64 8.05
C ALA A 148 0.81 8.41 7.80
N LEU A 149 1.49 9.43 7.26
CA LEU A 149 2.92 9.43 7.01
C LEU A 149 3.59 10.55 7.80
N ARG A 150 4.76 10.23 8.35
CA ARG A 150 5.72 11.22 8.83
C ARG A 150 7.02 11.06 8.05
N ILE A 151 7.37 12.09 7.29
CA ILE A 151 8.52 12.11 6.39
C ILE A 151 9.55 13.04 7.00
N LYS A 152 10.73 12.52 7.32
CA LYS A 152 11.88 13.32 7.73
C LYS A 152 12.91 13.37 6.61
N GLN A 153 13.26 14.57 6.20
CA GLN A 153 14.22 14.84 5.14
C GLN A 153 15.65 14.94 5.70
N PRO A 154 16.69 14.84 4.85
CA PRO A 154 18.08 14.87 5.28
C PRO A 154 18.50 16.18 5.96
N ASP A 155 17.83 17.29 5.63
CA ASP A 155 18.01 18.62 6.24
C ASP A 155 17.30 18.75 7.61
N GLY A 156 16.59 17.72 8.06
CA GLY A 156 15.83 17.70 9.30
C GLY A 156 14.38 18.18 9.17
N ARG A 157 13.95 18.67 8.00
CA ARG A 157 12.56 19.07 7.76
C ARG A 157 11.63 17.86 7.92
N ILE A 158 10.53 18.06 8.63
CA ILE A 158 9.50 17.03 8.86
C ILE A 158 8.21 17.46 8.17
N THR A 159 7.63 16.54 7.41
CA THR A 159 6.31 16.69 6.80
C THR A 159 5.40 15.58 7.29
N GLU A 160 4.21 15.93 7.72
CA GLU A 160 3.16 14.98 8.10
C GLU A 160 2.04 15.03 7.04
N LEU A 161 1.58 13.84 6.63
CA LEU A 161 0.54 13.68 5.62
C LEU A 161 -0.49 12.68 6.12
N GLU A 162 -1.77 13.00 5.96
CA GLU A 162 -2.87 12.13 6.41
C GLU A 162 -3.94 12.02 5.32
N THR A 163 -4.60 10.87 5.27
CA THR A 163 -5.77 10.64 4.43
C THR A 163 -6.73 9.69 5.13
N ILE A 164 -8.03 10.00 5.08
CA ILE A 164 -9.07 9.19 5.74
C ILE A 164 -9.53 8.03 4.85
N THR A 165 -9.59 8.25 3.53
CA THR A 165 -10.09 7.28 2.55
C THR A 165 -9.20 7.13 1.32
N GLY A 166 -8.04 7.79 1.29
CA GLY A 166 -7.09 7.71 0.17
C GLY A 166 -6.12 6.54 0.28
N GLY A 167 -6.26 5.68 1.29
CA GLY A 167 -5.42 4.51 1.51
C GLY A 167 -6.07 3.21 1.01
N VAL A 168 -5.23 2.29 0.58
CA VAL A 168 -5.55 0.89 0.35
C VAL A 168 -4.55 0.06 1.13
N VAL A 169 -5.02 -0.94 1.87
CA VAL A 169 -4.17 -1.95 2.51
C VAL A 169 -4.70 -3.34 2.20
N GLU A 170 -3.79 -4.23 1.85
CA GLU A 170 -4.06 -5.63 1.51
C GLU A 170 -3.07 -6.53 2.25
N MET A 171 -3.58 -7.61 2.83
CA MET A 171 -2.78 -8.64 3.46
C MET A 171 -3.25 -10.01 3.05
N ALA A 172 -2.31 -10.92 2.82
CA ALA A 172 -2.61 -12.32 2.57
C ALA A 172 -1.75 -13.22 3.44
N GLY A 173 -2.37 -14.33 3.84
CA GLY A 173 -1.78 -15.37 4.68
C GLY A 173 -1.52 -14.94 6.13
N HIS A 174 -1.69 -15.86 7.07
CA HIS A 174 -1.35 -15.63 8.48
C HIS A 174 -0.02 -16.31 8.83
N LYS A 175 0.99 -15.55 9.24
CA LYS A 175 2.09 -16.13 9.99
C LYS A 175 1.55 -16.50 11.35
N LEU A 176 1.32 -17.79 11.58
CA LEU A 176 1.27 -18.30 12.95
C LEU A 176 2.64 -17.99 13.54
N HIS A 177 2.69 -17.16 14.58
CA HIS A 177 3.88 -17.07 15.40
C HIS A 177 4.09 -18.48 15.95
N SER A 178 5.15 -19.14 15.51
CA SER A 178 5.65 -20.30 16.24
C SER A 178 6.06 -19.79 17.61
N GLU A 179 5.35 -20.24 18.63
CA GLU A 179 5.79 -20.14 20.01
C GLU A 179 7.22 -20.69 20.08
N ALA A 180 8.13 -19.88 20.60
CA ALA A 180 9.50 -20.27 20.92
C ALA A 180 9.54 -20.92 22.30
#